data_AF-A0A969M6N7-F1
#
_entry.id   AF-A0A969M6N7-F1
#
_cell.length_a   1.000
_cell.length_b   1.000
_cell.length_c   1.000
_cell.angle_alpha   90.00
_cell.angle_beta   90.00
_cell.angle_gamma   90.00
#
_symmetry.space_group_name_H-M   'P 1'
#
loop_
_entity.id
_entity.type
_entity.pdbx_description
1 polymer ?
#
loop_
_entity_poly.entity_id
_entity_poly.type
_entity_poly.pdbx_seq_one_letter_code
_entity_poly.pdbx_strand_id
1 'polypeptide(L)'
;RRALSRAAAGTACDRIGGGRITFWVFVAMSLGVLGVLYAVGMKGSPSAFPVFFASFLFLFAASGVGNASTFQMIPAIMRKEVARLEPQLSTVDRVRQSDKEAAAIIGFTSAIAAYGAFFIPKSFGTSIAVTGGPEVALYGFLIFYVSCIALTWWIYTRPGGLLFDVERGGPAAPTSAVNTAS
;
A
#
# COMPACT_ATOMS: atom_id res chain seq x y z
N ARG A 1 -25.83 -5.57 -6.81
CA ARG A 1 -25.00 -4.33 -6.89
C ARG A 1 -23.65 -4.44 -6.16
N ARG A 2 -23.50 -5.19 -5.04
CA ARG A 2 -22.21 -5.37 -4.31
C ARG A 2 -21.16 -6.27 -5.00
N ALA A 3 -21.50 -6.98 -6.08
CA ALA A 3 -20.59 -7.84 -6.82
C ALA A 3 -19.76 -7.07 -7.88
N LEU A 4 -20.32 -6.00 -8.45
CA LEU A 4 -19.65 -5.18 -9.48
C LEU A 4 -18.54 -4.30 -8.90
N SER A 5 -18.70 -3.83 -7.66
CA SER A 5 -17.65 -3.08 -6.95
C SER A 5 -16.46 -3.94 -6.54
N ARG A 6 -16.65 -5.26 -6.33
CA ARG A 6 -15.55 -6.21 -6.12
C ARG A 6 -14.79 -6.50 -7.42
N ALA A 7 -15.45 -6.49 -8.57
CA ALA A 7 -14.82 -6.76 -9.85
C ALA A 7 -13.95 -5.59 -10.35
N ALA A 8 -14.38 -4.34 -10.16
CA ALA A 8 -13.57 -3.18 -10.59
C ALA A 8 -12.36 -2.91 -9.69
N ALA A 9 -12.48 -3.12 -8.37
CA ALA A 9 -11.37 -2.94 -7.44
C ALA A 9 -10.42 -4.16 -7.38
N GLY A 10 -10.93 -5.38 -7.60
CA GLY A 10 -10.11 -6.60 -7.60
C GLY A 10 -9.20 -6.73 -8.82
N THR A 11 -9.64 -6.27 -10.00
CA THR A 11 -8.87 -6.46 -11.25
C THR A 11 -7.61 -5.60 -11.32
N ALA A 12 -7.56 -4.45 -10.64
CA ALA A 12 -6.37 -3.61 -10.58
C ALA A 12 -5.27 -4.21 -9.67
N CYS A 13 -5.65 -4.90 -8.60
CA CYS A 13 -4.70 -5.53 -7.67
C CYS A 13 -4.20 -6.89 -8.14
N ASP A 14 -5.00 -7.66 -8.87
CA ASP A 14 -4.60 -9.00 -9.36
C ASP A 14 -3.57 -8.94 -10.50
N ARG A 15 -3.47 -7.83 -11.25
CA ARG A 15 -2.54 -7.71 -12.41
C ARG A 15 -1.21 -7.04 -12.11
N ILE A 16 -1.10 -6.26 -11.04
CA ILE A 16 0.07 -5.38 -10.82
C ILE A 16 0.95 -5.88 -9.66
N GLY A 17 0.43 -6.76 -8.78
CA GLY A 17 1.18 -7.27 -7.63
C GLY A 17 1.24 -6.25 -6.50
N GLY A 18 0.68 -6.63 -5.35
CA GLY A 18 0.41 -5.73 -4.22
C GLY A 18 1.57 -4.83 -3.81
N GLY A 19 2.82 -5.31 -3.76
CA GLY A 19 3.91 -4.44 -3.32
C GLY A 19 4.50 -3.51 -4.39
N ARG A 20 4.21 -3.66 -5.69
CA ARG A 20 4.46 -2.56 -6.65
C ARG A 20 3.55 -1.38 -6.35
N ILE A 21 2.30 -1.66 -6.01
CA ILE A 21 1.32 -0.64 -5.62
C ILE A 21 1.78 0.03 -4.32
N THR A 22 2.17 -0.75 -3.32
CA THR A 22 2.68 -0.21 -2.04
C THR A 22 3.91 0.68 -2.23
N PHE A 23 4.85 0.29 -3.10
CA PHE A 23 6.01 1.13 -3.43
C PHE A 23 5.59 2.48 -4.01
N TRP A 24 4.76 2.48 -5.05
CA TRP A 24 4.29 3.71 -5.68
C TRP A 24 3.44 4.58 -4.75
N VAL A 25 2.69 3.97 -3.83
CA VAL A 25 1.98 4.70 -2.78
C VAL A 25 2.95 5.44 -1.88
N PHE A 26 4.03 4.81 -1.41
CA PHE A 26 5.00 5.52 -0.57
C PHE A 26 5.71 6.65 -1.31
N VAL A 27 6.01 6.46 -2.60
CA VAL A 27 6.54 7.54 -3.46
C VAL A 27 5.53 8.69 -3.55
N ALA A 28 4.26 8.39 -3.83
CA ALA A 28 3.20 9.39 -3.90
C ALA A 28 3.05 10.12 -2.55
N MET A 29 3.02 9.40 -1.43
CA MET A 29 2.92 10.02 -0.10
C MET A 29 4.13 10.92 0.19
N SER A 30 5.34 10.53 -0.22
CA SER A 30 6.55 11.37 -0.10
C SER A 30 6.42 12.66 -0.90
N LEU A 31 5.94 12.58 -2.15
CA LEU A 31 5.67 13.76 -2.99
C LEU A 31 4.60 14.67 -2.37
N GLY A 32 3.57 14.09 -1.76
CA GLY A 32 2.54 14.85 -1.04
C GLY A 32 3.11 15.63 0.15
N VAL A 33 3.99 15.01 0.94
CA VAL A 33 4.68 15.70 2.06
C VAL A 33 5.57 16.83 1.55
N LEU A 34 6.31 16.60 0.45
CA LEU A 34 7.10 17.64 -0.19
C LEU A 34 6.23 18.81 -0.68
N GLY A 35 5.04 18.53 -1.23
CA GLY A 35 4.07 19.56 -1.59
C GLY A 35 3.60 20.39 -0.40
N VAL A 36 3.35 19.76 0.76
CA VAL A 36 3.02 20.47 2.00
C VAL A 36 4.19 21.33 2.47
N LEU A 37 5.42 20.80 2.48
CA LEU A 37 6.62 21.55 2.85
C LEU A 37 6.84 22.76 1.93
N TYR A 38 6.63 22.58 0.62
CA TYR A 38 6.69 23.67 -0.35
C TYR A 38 5.65 24.75 -0.06
N ALA A 39 4.39 24.36 0.20
CA ALA A 39 3.34 25.31 0.56
C ALA A 39 3.65 26.10 1.85
N VAL A 40 4.27 25.44 2.83
CA VAL A 40 4.74 26.07 4.07
C VAL A 40 5.90 27.05 3.80
N GLY A 41 6.81 26.73 2.87
CA GLY A 41 7.86 27.65 2.43
C GLY A 41 7.33 28.89 1.68
N MET A 42 6.15 28.79 1.06
CA MET A 42 5.48 29.89 0.36
C MET A 42 4.68 30.83 1.28
N LYS A 43 4.82 30.71 2.62
CA LYS A 43 4.14 31.56 3.61
C LYS A 43 4.18 33.05 3.18
N GLY A 44 3.00 33.65 3.06
CA GLY A 44 2.82 35.03 2.59
C GLY A 44 2.39 35.18 1.13
N SER A 45 2.43 34.10 0.33
CA SER A 45 1.91 34.09 -1.04
C SER A 45 0.40 33.77 -1.08
N PRO A 46 -0.40 34.39 -1.97
CA PRO A 46 -1.83 34.07 -2.12
C PRO A 46 -2.12 32.61 -2.47
N SER A 47 -1.17 31.94 -3.13
CA SER A 47 -1.27 30.54 -3.56
C SER A 47 -0.84 29.53 -2.50
N ALA A 48 -0.33 29.95 -1.33
CA ALA A 48 0.16 29.03 -0.30
C ALA A 48 -0.94 28.10 0.22
N PHE A 49 -2.12 28.63 0.52
CA PHE A 49 -3.25 27.83 1.02
C PHE A 49 -3.81 26.83 -0.02
N PRO A 50 -4.07 27.22 -1.29
CA PRO A 50 -4.46 26.27 -2.33
C PRO A 50 -3.47 25.12 -2.52
N VAL A 51 -2.16 25.40 -2.55
CA VAL A 51 -1.12 24.36 -2.70
C VAL A 51 -1.07 23.45 -1.47
N PHE A 52 -1.17 24.03 -0.26
CA PHE A 52 -1.26 23.27 0.98
C PHE A 52 -2.48 22.32 0.96
N PHE A 53 -3.67 22.84 0.64
CA PHE A 53 -4.90 22.07 0.63
C PHE A 53 -4.89 20.96 -0.42
N ALA A 54 -4.43 21.26 -1.64
CA ALA A 54 -4.28 20.26 -2.70
C ALA A 54 -3.31 19.14 -2.30
N SER A 55 -2.19 19.48 -1.65
CA SER A 55 -1.21 18.50 -1.16
C SER A 55 -1.81 17.60 -0.07
N PHE A 56 -2.62 18.14 0.83
CA PHE A 56 -3.31 17.37 1.86
C PHE A 56 -4.39 16.43 1.27
N LEU A 57 -5.17 16.89 0.29
CA LEU A 57 -6.13 16.03 -0.41
C LEU A 57 -5.42 14.89 -1.15
N PHE A 58 -4.30 15.20 -1.81
CA PHE A 58 -3.47 14.21 -2.48
C PHE A 58 -2.91 13.18 -1.49
N LEU A 59 -2.37 13.62 -0.35
CA LEU A 59 -1.92 12.73 0.73
C LEU A 59 -3.05 11.83 1.25
N PHE A 60 -4.24 12.39 1.46
CA PHE A 60 -5.39 11.63 1.92
C PHE A 60 -5.80 10.55 0.92
N ALA A 61 -5.85 10.90 -0.37
CA ALA A 61 -6.14 9.96 -1.44
C ALA A 61 -5.07 8.86 -1.53
N ALA A 62 -3.78 9.24 -1.54
CA ALA A 62 -2.66 8.29 -1.61
C ALA A 62 -2.65 7.31 -0.42
N SER A 63 -2.88 7.81 0.80
CA SER A 63 -3.03 6.98 2.00
C SER A 63 -4.22 6.02 1.89
N GLY A 64 -5.37 6.50 1.38
CA GLY A 64 -6.54 5.66 1.11
C GLY A 64 -6.24 4.50 0.15
N VAL A 65 -5.49 4.76 -0.92
CA VAL A 65 -5.03 3.72 -1.87
C VAL A 65 -4.09 2.72 -1.19
N GLY A 66 -3.16 3.20 -0.36
CA GLY A 66 -2.26 2.33 0.42
C GLY A 66 -2.98 1.37 1.35
N ASN A 67 -3.97 1.88 2.09
CA ASN A 67 -4.79 1.08 3.00
C ASN A 67 -5.63 0.05 2.23
N ALA A 68 -6.25 0.45 1.12
CA ALA A 68 -7.03 -0.46 0.28
C ALA A 68 -6.15 -1.57 -0.32
N SER A 69 -4.95 -1.23 -0.79
CA SER A 69 -3.98 -2.21 -1.32
C SER A 69 -3.58 -3.23 -0.25
N THR A 70 -3.27 -2.77 0.96
CA THR A 70 -2.86 -3.65 2.07
C THR A 70 -4.00 -4.59 2.49
N PHE A 71 -5.23 -4.08 2.63
CA PHE A 71 -6.39 -4.91 2.99
C PHE A 71 -6.76 -5.94 1.93
N GLN A 72 -6.45 -5.69 0.65
CA GLN A 72 -6.64 -6.68 -0.41
C GLN A 72 -5.49 -7.70 -0.46
N MET A 73 -4.27 -7.30 -0.07
CA MET A 73 -3.10 -8.17 -0.09
C MET A 73 -3.12 -9.23 1.02
N ILE A 74 -3.59 -8.90 2.23
CA ILE A 74 -3.58 -9.83 3.37
C ILE A 74 -4.38 -11.13 3.08
N PRO A 75 -5.65 -11.09 2.62
CA PRO A 75 -6.39 -12.31 2.29
C PRO A 75 -5.76 -13.10 1.15
N ALA A 76 -5.17 -12.42 0.16
CA ALA A 76 -4.49 -13.08 -0.96
C ALA A 76 -3.24 -13.86 -0.51
N ILE A 77 -2.47 -13.32 0.44
CA ILE A 77 -1.33 -14.01 1.05
C ILE A 77 -1.81 -15.20 1.88
N MET A 78 -2.81 -15.00 2.76
CA MET A 78 -3.31 -16.08 3.61
C MET A 78 -3.89 -17.25 2.81
N ARG A 79 -4.53 -16.99 1.67
CA ARG A 79 -5.00 -18.05 0.76
C ARG A 79 -3.85 -18.92 0.23
N LYS A 80 -2.69 -18.32 -0.06
CA LYS A 80 -1.49 -19.05 -0.49
C LYS A 80 -0.87 -19.81 0.68
N GLU A 81 -0.75 -19.19 1.85
CA GLU A 81 -0.12 -19.83 3.01
C GLU A 81 -0.95 -20.97 3.58
N VAL A 82 -2.27 -20.81 3.74
CA VAL A 82 -3.15 -21.91 4.21
C VAL A 82 -3.17 -23.06 3.19
N ALA A 83 -3.14 -22.75 1.87
CA ALA A 83 -3.02 -23.80 0.86
C ALA A 83 -1.71 -24.60 0.96
N ARG A 84 -0.63 -23.96 1.40
CA ARG A 84 0.68 -24.58 1.58
C ARG A 84 0.79 -25.37 2.89
N LEU A 85 0.25 -24.83 3.98
CA LEU A 85 0.36 -25.40 5.33
C LEU A 85 -0.66 -26.52 5.58
N GLU A 86 -1.85 -26.42 4.97
CA GLU A 86 -2.95 -27.37 5.17
C GLU A 86 -3.45 -27.95 3.84
N PRO A 87 -2.60 -28.69 3.10
CA PRO A 87 -2.96 -29.23 1.78
C PRO A 87 -4.12 -30.24 1.84
N GLN A 88 -4.33 -30.87 3.00
CA GLN A 88 -5.42 -31.83 3.27
C GLN A 88 -6.81 -31.21 3.40
N LEU A 89 -6.94 -29.89 3.56
CA LEU A 89 -8.26 -29.26 3.68
C LEU A 89 -9.02 -29.22 2.36
N SER A 90 -10.34 -29.40 2.44
CA SER A 90 -11.26 -29.20 1.31
C SER A 90 -11.17 -27.75 0.80
N THR A 91 -11.52 -27.52 -0.47
CA THR A 91 -11.44 -26.18 -1.09
C THR A 91 -12.27 -25.14 -0.33
N VAL A 92 -13.42 -25.55 0.22
CA VAL A 92 -14.32 -24.68 0.98
C VAL A 92 -13.75 -24.36 2.36
N ASP A 93 -13.24 -25.38 3.07
CA ASP A 93 -12.66 -25.20 4.40
C ASP A 93 -11.39 -24.37 4.36
N ARG A 94 -10.57 -24.54 3.31
CA ARG A 94 -9.37 -23.75 3.06
C ARG A 94 -9.67 -22.26 2.90
N VAL A 95 -10.69 -21.92 2.12
CA VAL A 95 -11.14 -20.52 1.96
C VAL A 95 -11.60 -19.97 3.30
N ARG A 96 -12.46 -20.71 4.02
CA ARG A 96 -12.97 -20.30 5.33
C ARG A 96 -11.85 -20.08 6.34
N GLN A 97 -10.84 -20.95 6.37
CA GLN A 97 -9.70 -20.81 7.27
C GLN A 97 -8.83 -19.61 6.89
N SER A 98 -8.53 -19.44 5.59
CA SER A 98 -7.75 -18.28 5.12
C SER A 98 -8.44 -16.94 5.42
N ASP A 99 -9.77 -16.86 5.27
CA ASP A 99 -10.54 -15.65 5.55
C ASP A 99 -10.58 -15.35 7.06
N LYS A 100 -10.64 -16.38 7.93
CA LYS A 100 -10.56 -16.23 9.40
C LYS A 100 -9.20 -15.68 9.84
N GLU A 101 -8.11 -16.28 9.38
CA GLU A 101 -6.76 -15.85 9.72
C GLU A 101 -6.46 -14.44 9.19
N ALA A 102 -6.87 -14.15 7.95
CA ALA A 102 -6.76 -12.82 7.38
C ALA A 102 -7.56 -11.78 8.19
N ALA A 103 -8.78 -12.11 8.63
CA ALA A 103 -9.59 -11.23 9.47
C ALA A 103 -8.92 -10.95 10.83
N ALA A 104 -8.31 -11.97 11.45
CA ALA A 104 -7.57 -11.81 12.69
C ALA A 104 -6.35 -10.87 12.51
N ILE A 105 -5.58 -11.06 11.44
CA ILE A 105 -4.43 -10.20 11.10
C ILE A 105 -4.89 -8.76 10.83
N ILE A 106 -5.95 -8.57 10.05
CA ILE A 106 -6.51 -7.25 9.75
C ILE A 106 -6.98 -6.57 11.04
N GLY A 107 -7.68 -7.30 11.92
CA GLY A 107 -8.15 -6.75 13.19
C GLY A 107 -7.01 -6.28 14.09
N PHE A 108 -5.99 -7.13 14.26
CA PHE A 108 -4.83 -6.81 15.09
C PHE A 108 -4.00 -5.65 14.52
N THR A 109 -3.70 -5.68 13.21
CA THR A 109 -2.95 -4.61 12.55
C THR A 109 -3.72 -3.28 12.52
N SER A 110 -5.05 -3.32 12.40
CA SER A 110 -5.90 -2.11 12.46
C SER A 110 -5.89 -1.46 13.85
N ALA A 111 -5.83 -2.26 14.91
CA ALA A 111 -5.71 -1.72 16.27
C ALA A 111 -4.39 -0.95 16.46
N ILE A 112 -3.30 -1.45 15.89
CA ILE A 112 -2.01 -0.74 15.88
C ILE A 112 -2.08 0.52 15.00
N ALA A 113 -2.68 0.41 13.80
CA ALA A 113 -2.81 1.55 12.89
C ALA A 113 -3.64 2.70 13.49
N ALA A 114 -4.61 2.40 14.36
CA ALA A 114 -5.42 3.41 15.03
C ALA A 114 -4.60 4.38 15.90
N TYR A 115 -3.43 3.96 16.44
CA TYR A 115 -2.52 4.86 17.14
C TYR A 115 -2.01 6.01 16.26
N GLY A 116 -1.99 5.83 14.93
CA GLY A 116 -1.65 6.86 13.97
C GLY A 116 -2.54 8.11 14.07
N ALA A 117 -3.82 7.94 14.42
CA ALA A 117 -4.77 9.05 14.59
C ALA A 117 -4.42 9.97 15.78
N PHE A 118 -3.73 9.43 16.78
CA PHE A 118 -3.19 10.23 17.90
C PHE A 118 -1.78 10.75 17.59
N PHE A 119 -0.95 9.92 16.97
CA PHE A 119 0.45 10.22 16.69
C PHE A 119 0.60 11.42 15.74
N ILE A 120 -0.23 11.52 14.70
CA ILE A 120 -0.12 12.59 13.70
C ILE A 120 -0.41 13.98 14.33
N PRO A 121 -1.57 14.22 14.98
CA PRO A 121 -1.84 15.50 15.63
C PRO A 121 -0.83 15.82 16.73
N LYS A 122 -0.41 14.82 17.52
CA LYS A 122 0.57 15.04 18.59
C LYS A 122 1.94 15.45 18.06
N SER A 123 2.37 14.85 16.93
CA SER A 123 3.62 15.20 16.26
C SER A 123 3.58 16.63 15.72
N PHE A 124 2.50 17.03 15.03
CA PHE A 124 2.31 18.40 14.59
C PHE A 124 2.29 19.39 15.76
N GLY A 125 1.54 19.10 16.82
CA GLY A 125 1.47 19.96 18.01
C GLY A 125 2.82 20.13 18.70
N THR A 126 3.61 19.04 18.80
CA THR A 126 4.96 19.09 19.39
C THR A 126 5.92 19.88 18.49
N SER A 127 5.88 19.68 17.18
CA SER A 127 6.68 20.43 16.21
C SER A 127 6.41 21.94 16.33
N ILE A 128 5.13 22.32 16.35
CA ILE A 128 4.73 23.73 16.47
C ILE A 128 5.18 24.32 17.81
N ALA A 129 5.03 23.58 18.92
CA ALA A 129 5.42 24.05 20.24
C ALA A 129 6.93 24.28 20.39
N VAL A 130 7.77 23.45 19.75
CA VAL A 130 9.22 23.49 19.90
C VAL A 130 9.90 24.36 18.84
N THR A 131 9.37 24.39 17.61
CA THR A 131 10.04 25.02 16.46
C THR A 131 9.28 26.18 15.82
N GLY A 132 8.04 26.43 16.26
CA GLY A 132 7.18 27.48 15.70
C GLY A 132 6.45 27.08 14.41
N GLY A 133 6.61 25.84 13.93
CA GLY A 133 5.88 25.36 12.76
C GLY A 133 5.86 23.83 12.60
N PRO A 134 5.15 23.32 11.57
CA PRO A 134 4.94 21.88 11.36
C PRO A 134 6.11 21.17 10.64
N GLU A 135 7.17 21.90 10.28
CA GLU A 135 8.23 21.44 9.38
C GLU A 135 8.96 20.21 9.93
N VAL A 136 9.28 20.17 11.23
CA VAL A 136 9.97 19.03 11.85
C VAL A 136 9.12 17.77 11.83
N ALA A 137 7.81 17.88 12.11
CA ALA A 137 6.90 16.74 11.99
C ALA A 137 6.85 16.21 10.55
N LEU A 138 6.78 17.11 9.56
CA LEU A 138 6.75 16.74 8.14
C LEU A 138 8.04 16.05 7.68
N TYR A 139 9.22 16.53 8.12
CA TYR A 139 10.47 15.83 7.86
C TYR A 139 10.52 14.45 8.50
N GLY A 140 10.00 14.29 9.73
CA GLY A 140 9.87 12.99 10.36
C GLY A 140 9.01 12.02 9.54
N PHE A 141 7.85 12.46 9.04
CA PHE A 141 7.00 11.65 8.16
C PHE A 141 7.68 11.34 6.82
N LEU A 142 8.41 12.29 6.24
CA LEU A 142 9.14 12.09 5.00
C LEU A 142 10.24 11.03 5.16
N ILE A 143 11.05 11.12 6.23
CA ILE A 143 12.08 10.13 6.55
C ILE A 143 11.46 8.75 6.72
N PHE A 144 10.32 8.66 7.42
CA PHE A 144 9.59 7.41 7.57
C PHE A 144 9.17 6.84 6.21
N TYR A 145 8.53 7.63 5.34
CA TYR A 145 8.12 7.15 4.01
C TYR A 145 9.31 6.76 3.13
N VAL A 146 10.40 7.53 3.14
CA VAL A 146 11.63 7.19 2.42
C VAL A 146 12.24 5.88 2.94
N SER A 147 12.20 5.63 4.25
CA SER A 147 12.64 4.35 4.83
C SER A 147 11.75 3.19 4.37
N CYS A 148 10.43 3.40 4.25
CA CYS A 148 9.50 2.42 3.71
C CYS A 148 9.76 2.14 2.22
N ILE A 149 10.09 3.17 1.44
CA ILE A 149 10.52 3.02 0.04
C ILE A 149 11.79 2.18 -0.03
N ALA A 150 12.80 2.52 0.77
CA ALA A 150 14.08 1.81 0.79
C ALA A 150 13.92 0.34 1.22
N LEU A 151 13.11 0.06 2.25
CA LEU A 151 12.80 -1.29 2.68
C LEU A 151 12.06 -2.08 1.60
N THR A 152 11.04 -1.46 1.00
CA THR A 152 10.29 -2.08 -0.11
C THR A 152 11.23 -2.36 -1.27
N TRP A 153 12.05 -1.40 -1.67
CA TRP A 153 13.06 -1.56 -2.71
C TRP A 153 14.03 -2.70 -2.39
N TRP A 154 14.56 -2.76 -1.16
CA TRP A 154 15.49 -3.80 -0.72
C TRP A 154 14.88 -5.20 -0.76
N ILE A 155 13.62 -5.34 -0.34
CA ILE A 155 12.90 -6.62 -0.39
C ILE A 155 12.59 -7.01 -1.85
N TYR A 156 12.23 -6.04 -2.70
CA TYR A 156 11.88 -6.29 -4.10
C TYR A 156 13.09 -6.45 -5.05
N THR A 157 14.26 -5.89 -4.71
CA THR A 157 15.50 -6.03 -5.49
C THR A 157 16.31 -7.28 -5.15
N ARG A 158 15.97 -7.99 -4.06
CA ARG A 158 16.56 -9.31 -3.77
C ARG A 158 16.06 -10.37 -4.76
N PRO A 159 16.93 -11.28 -5.27
CA PRO A 159 16.56 -12.36 -6.19
C PRO A 159 15.44 -13.22 -5.58
N GLY A 160 14.25 -13.21 -6.19
CA GLY A 160 13.04 -13.90 -5.70
C GLY A 160 11.84 -12.99 -5.37
N GLY A 161 11.97 -11.67 -5.55
CA GLY A 161 10.84 -10.74 -5.42
C GLY A 161 9.85 -10.83 -6.58
N LEU A 162 8.55 -10.67 -6.30
CA LEU A 162 7.44 -10.80 -7.27
C LEU A 162 7.59 -9.93 -8.55
N LEU A 163 8.37 -8.85 -8.50
CA LEU A 163 8.70 -8.03 -9.67
C LEU A 163 9.68 -8.73 -10.63
N PHE A 164 10.61 -9.53 -10.10
CA PHE A 164 11.56 -10.31 -10.89
C PHE A 164 10.84 -11.36 -11.74
N ASP A 165 9.80 -11.99 -11.19
CA ASP A 165 8.95 -12.95 -11.91
C ASP A 165 8.01 -12.27 -12.92
N VAL A 166 7.56 -11.04 -12.66
CA VAL A 166 6.69 -10.28 -13.58
C VAL A 166 7.48 -9.62 -14.72
N GLU A 167 8.71 -9.16 -14.46
CA GLU A 167 9.58 -8.57 -15.49
C GLU A 167 10.33 -9.62 -16.34
N ARG A 168 10.52 -10.86 -15.82
CA ARG A 168 11.10 -11.98 -16.59
C ARG A 168 10.10 -13.03 -17.04
N GLY A 169 8.87 -13.00 -16.54
CA GLY A 169 7.75 -13.76 -17.07
C GLY A 169 7.28 -13.14 -18.37
N GLY A 170 8.05 -13.37 -19.45
CA GLY A 170 7.58 -13.13 -20.81
C GLY A 170 6.20 -13.80 -21.02
N PRO A 171 5.39 -13.31 -21.97
CA PRO A 171 4.06 -13.84 -22.22
C PRO A 171 4.12 -15.36 -22.30
N ALA A 172 3.31 -16.03 -21.46
CA ALA A 172 3.24 -17.49 -21.42
C ALA A 172 3.21 -18.02 -22.84
N ALA A 173 4.21 -18.84 -23.19
CA ALA A 173 4.31 -19.43 -24.51
C ALA A 173 2.95 -20.07 -24.85
N PRO A 174 2.38 -19.81 -26.05
CA PRO A 174 1.11 -20.40 -26.42
C PRO A 174 1.25 -21.91 -26.30
N THR A 175 0.38 -22.51 -25.49
CA THR A 175 0.22 -23.95 -25.37
C THR A 175 0.02 -24.48 -26.79
N SER A 176 1.06 -25.10 -27.35
CA SER A 176 0.98 -25.75 -28.65
C SER A 176 -0.13 -26.79 -28.56
N ALA A 177 -1.24 -26.52 -29.25
CA ALA A 177 -2.32 -27.47 -29.44
C ALA A 177 -1.69 -28.78 -29.92
N VAL A 178 -1.84 -29.83 -29.11
CA VAL A 178 -1.48 -31.18 -29.48
C VAL A 178 -2.33 -31.53 -30.70
N ASN A 179 -1.65 -31.62 -31.83
CA ASN A 179 -2.18 -32.05 -33.10
C ASN A 179 -2.48 -33.55 -32.98
N THR A 180 -3.70 -33.93 -32.60
CA THR A 180 -4.20 -35.30 -32.84
C THR A 180 -4.57 -35.38 -34.30
N ALA A 181 -3.61 -35.87 -35.09
CA ALA A 181 -3.79 -36.26 -36.48
C ALA A 181 -4.82 -37.40 -36.61
N SER A 182 -5.56 -37.34 -37.73
CA SER A 182 -6.08 -38.43 -38.57
C SER A 182 -6.68 -39.68 -37.90
#